data_AF-A0A920H045-F1
#
_entry.id   AF-A0A920H045-F1
#
_cell.length_a   1.000
_cell.length_b   1.000
_cell.length_c   1.000
_cell.angle_alpha   90.00
_cell.angle_beta   90.00
_cell.angle_gamma   90.00
#
_symmetry.space_group_name_H-M   'P 1'
#
loop_
_entity.id
_entity.type
_entity.pdbx_description
1 polymer ?
#
loop_
_entity_poly.entity_id
_entity_poly.type
_entity_poly.pdbx_seq_one_letter_code
_entity_poly.pdbx_strand_id
1 'polypeptide(L)'
;MLVNLHDYLDTGLFLDHRPLRTWLGRESSGGHFLNLFSYTGVATLHAALGGATTSTSVDSSATYLDWFNANLALNGLSERQHRGVRADVRTGCQRQPALTT
;
A
#
# COMPACT_ATOMS: atom_id res chain seq x y z
N MET A 1 -1.52 12.56 4.04
CA MET A 1 -1.84 11.86 2.78
C MET A 1 -2.17 12.89 1.73
N LEU A 2 -1.72 12.68 0.50
CA LEU A 2 -2.01 13.52 -0.66
C LEU A 2 -3.30 13.05 -1.37
N VAL A 3 -4.16 13.99 -1.75
CA VAL A 3 -5.36 13.79 -2.58
C VAL A 3 -5.32 14.76 -3.76
N ASN A 4 -5.98 14.42 -4.86
CA ASN A 4 -6.16 15.28 -6.03
C ASN A 4 -7.64 15.35 -6.39
N LEU A 5 -8.23 16.54 -6.45
CA LEU A 5 -9.67 16.72 -6.63
C LEU A 5 -10.09 17.01 -8.08
N HIS A 6 -9.16 17.02 -9.03
CA HIS A 6 -9.38 17.58 -10.36
C HIS A 6 -8.92 16.67 -11.51
N ASP A 7 -7.79 15.99 -11.36
CA ASP A 7 -7.08 15.41 -12.52
C ASP A 7 -7.42 13.93 -12.78
N TYR A 8 -8.16 13.30 -11.88
CA TYR A 8 -8.47 11.87 -11.90
C TYR A 8 -9.96 11.63 -11.66
N LEU A 9 -10.45 10.44 -12.05
CA LEU A 9 -11.82 10.02 -11.76
C LEU A 9 -12.10 9.96 -10.25
N ASP A 10 -11.12 9.46 -9.48
CA ASP A 10 -11.15 9.36 -8.03
C ASP A 10 -10.09 10.27 -7.40
N THR A 11 -10.27 10.60 -6.13
CA THR A 11 -9.46 11.65 -5.48
C THR A 11 -8.09 11.21 -4.95
N GLY A 12 -7.69 9.97 -5.16
CA GLY A 12 -6.54 9.37 -4.47
C GLY A 12 -6.91 8.69 -3.14
N LEU A 13 -8.19 8.73 -2.73
CA LEU A 13 -8.67 8.13 -1.47
C LEU A 13 -10.15 7.72 -1.54
N PHE A 14 -10.43 6.44 -1.30
CA PHE A 14 -11.78 5.95 -1.02
C PHE A 14 -12.15 6.19 0.45
N LEU A 15 -13.07 7.13 0.69
CA LEU A 15 -13.38 7.63 2.04
C LEU A 15 -14.17 6.61 2.89
N ASP A 16 -15.04 5.85 2.26
CA ASP A 16 -15.88 4.81 2.85
C ASP A 16 -15.05 3.69 3.52
N HIS A 17 -13.83 3.43 3.03
CA HIS A 17 -12.91 2.45 3.61
C HIS A 17 -12.21 2.90 4.91
N ARG A 18 -12.52 4.07 5.48
CA ARG A 18 -11.87 4.57 6.72
C ARG A 18 -11.91 3.60 7.90
N PRO A 19 -13.04 2.91 8.21
CA PRO A 19 -13.08 1.95 9.32
C PRO A 19 -12.13 0.78 9.09
N LEU A 20 -12.11 0.22 7.87
CA LEU A 20 -11.20 -0.86 7.48
C LEU A 20 -9.74 -0.46 7.67
N ARG A 21 -9.35 0.74 7.23
CA ARG A 21 -7.97 1.23 7.40
C ARG A 21 -7.57 1.38 8.87
N THR A 22 -8.52 1.79 9.72
CA THR A 22 -8.28 1.88 11.17
C THR A 22 -8.06 0.49 11.78
N TRP A 23 -8.84 -0.49 11.36
CA TRP A 23 -8.67 -1.88 11.76
C TRP A 23 -7.32 -2.45 11.28
N LEU A 24 -6.96 -2.26 10.01
CA LEU A 24 -5.68 -2.71 9.46
C LEU A 24 -4.48 -2.19 10.26
N GLY A 25 -4.51 -0.91 10.66
CA GLY A 25 -3.44 -0.35 11.49
C GLY A 25 -3.30 -1.04 12.84
N ARG A 26 -4.39 -1.46 13.48
CA ARG A 26 -4.33 -2.17 14.77
C ARG A 26 -3.78 -3.58 14.62
N GLU A 27 -4.17 -4.28 13.56
CA GLU A 27 -3.83 -5.70 13.36
C GLU A 27 -2.44 -5.93 12.75
N SER A 28 -1.78 -4.89 12.25
CA SER A 28 -0.52 -5.06 11.49
C SER A 28 0.75 -5.00 12.33
N SER A 29 0.66 -4.71 13.64
CA SER A 29 1.83 -4.51 14.50
C SER A 29 2.77 -5.73 14.52
N GLY A 30 4.05 -5.51 14.27
CA GLY A 30 5.09 -6.54 14.21
C GLY A 30 5.04 -7.43 12.95
N GLY A 31 3.99 -7.35 12.14
CA GLY A 31 3.76 -8.22 10.98
C GLY A 31 4.41 -7.75 9.68
N HIS A 32 4.32 -8.60 8.65
CA HIS A 32 4.68 -8.28 7.27
C HIS A 32 3.41 -8.09 6.44
N PHE A 33 3.17 -6.86 5.97
CA PHE A 33 1.91 -6.49 5.32
C PHE A 33 1.98 -6.62 3.78
N LEU A 34 1.04 -7.34 3.19
CA LEU A 34 0.88 -7.44 1.73
C LEU A 34 -0.38 -6.70 1.30
N ASN A 35 -0.23 -5.71 0.42
CA ASN A 35 -1.31 -4.93 -0.15
C ASN A 35 -1.38 -5.15 -1.66
N LEU A 36 -2.45 -5.79 -2.14
CA LEU A 36 -2.66 -6.09 -3.54
C LEU A 36 -3.69 -5.12 -4.13
N PHE A 37 -3.51 -4.71 -5.39
CA PHE A 37 -4.30 -3.64 -6.02
C PHE A 37 -4.22 -2.36 -5.19
N SER A 38 -2.99 -1.99 -4.83
CA SER A 38 -2.71 -1.10 -3.72
C SER A 38 -3.13 0.36 -3.93
N TYR A 39 -3.40 0.77 -5.18
CA TYR A 39 -3.75 2.13 -5.53
C TYR A 39 -2.69 3.12 -4.98
N THR A 40 -3.09 4.23 -4.37
CA THR A 40 -2.19 5.22 -3.72
C THR A 40 -1.60 4.74 -2.39
N GLY A 41 -1.80 3.45 -2.05
CA GLY A 41 -1.15 2.75 -0.94
C GLY A 41 -1.67 3.09 0.45
N VAL A 42 -2.87 3.68 0.56
CA VAL A 42 -3.39 4.15 1.86
C VAL A 42 -3.53 3.05 2.91
N ALA A 43 -3.91 1.84 2.53
CA ALA A 43 -3.98 0.71 3.46
C ALA A 43 -2.60 0.37 4.04
N THR A 44 -1.56 0.45 3.20
CA THR A 44 -0.17 0.26 3.60
C THR A 44 0.29 1.33 4.57
N LEU A 45 -0.08 2.60 4.36
CA LEU A 45 0.28 3.68 5.30
C LEU A 45 -0.28 3.41 6.69
N HIS A 46 -1.54 2.97 6.77
CA HIS A 46 -2.16 2.63 8.05
C HIS A 46 -1.50 1.41 8.71
N ALA A 47 -1.19 0.36 7.94
CA ALA A 47 -0.47 -0.81 8.45
C ALA A 47 0.93 -0.42 8.98
N ALA A 48 1.67 0.40 8.23
CA ALA A 48 3.01 0.86 8.60
C ALA A 48 2.99 1.75 9.86
N LEU A 49 2.11 2.75 9.91
CA LEU A 49 1.92 3.61 11.10
C LEU A 49 1.40 2.81 12.31
N GLY A 50 0.72 1.69 12.04
CA GLY A 50 0.26 0.71 13.03
C GLY A 50 1.36 -0.23 13.56
N GLY A 51 2.58 -0.14 13.04
CA GLY A 51 3.72 -0.92 13.50
C GLY A 51 4.06 -2.13 12.64
N ALA A 52 3.57 -2.24 11.40
CA ALA A 52 4.05 -3.28 10.48
C ALA A 52 5.57 -3.19 10.27
N THR A 53 6.26 -4.31 10.40
CA THR A 53 7.73 -4.40 10.26
C THR A 53 8.18 -4.13 8.83
N THR A 54 7.44 -4.66 7.86
CA THR A 54 7.65 -4.38 6.43
C THR A 54 6.32 -4.37 5.70
N SER A 55 6.27 -3.76 4.52
CA SER A 55 5.16 -3.96 3.60
C SER A 55 5.58 -4.10 2.14
N THR A 56 4.72 -4.76 1.37
CA THR A 56 4.80 -4.85 -0.09
C THR A 56 3.47 -4.42 -0.67
N SER A 57 3.48 -3.38 -1.51
CA SER A 57 2.29 -2.83 -2.16
C SER A 57 2.39 -3.05 -3.66
N VAL A 58 1.45 -3.78 -4.24
CA VAL A 58 1.47 -4.17 -5.65
C VAL A 58 0.37 -3.44 -6.41
N ASP A 59 0.75 -2.73 -7.46
CA ASP A 59 -0.18 -2.10 -8.40
C ASP A 59 0.35 -2.18 -9.84
N SER A 60 -0.55 -2.10 -10.82
CA SER A 60 -0.16 -2.08 -12.24
C SER A 60 0.25 -0.67 -12.72
N SER A 61 -0.23 0.35 -12.02
CA SER A 61 -0.03 1.77 -12.34
C SER A 61 1.27 2.30 -11.72
N ALA A 62 2.18 2.77 -12.58
CA ALA A 62 3.38 3.48 -12.11
C ALA A 62 2.98 4.79 -11.39
N THR A 63 2.02 5.53 -11.93
CA THR A 63 1.51 6.78 -11.36
C THR A 63 1.01 6.61 -9.92
N TYR A 64 0.30 5.51 -9.64
CA TYR A 64 -0.21 5.27 -8.29
C TYR A 64 0.89 4.82 -7.32
N LEU A 65 1.92 4.11 -7.82
CA LEU A 65 3.10 3.77 -7.02
C LEU A 65 3.97 5.00 -6.71
N ASP A 66 4.11 5.93 -7.65
CA ASP A 66 4.80 7.21 -7.39
C ASP A 66 4.05 8.02 -6.34
N TRP A 67 2.72 8.05 -6.41
CA TRP A 67 1.87 8.68 -5.41
C TRP A 67 2.00 7.98 -4.04
N PHE A 68 2.04 6.65 -4.02
CA PHE A 68 2.31 5.88 -2.81
C PHE A 68 3.66 6.25 -2.18
N ASN A 69 4.73 6.36 -2.97
CA ASN A 69 6.05 6.76 -2.49
C ASN A 69 6.04 8.18 -1.90
N ALA A 70 5.37 9.13 -2.56
CA ALA A 70 5.18 10.47 -2.02
C ALA A 70 4.39 10.44 -0.69
N ASN A 71 3.39 9.56 -0.58
CA ASN A 71 2.65 9.36 0.66
C ASN A 71 3.50 8.71 1.77
N LEU A 72 4.41 7.77 1.46
CA LEU A 72 5.36 7.23 2.43
C LEU A 72 6.26 8.33 2.98
N ALA A 73 6.88 9.10 2.09
CA ALA A 73 7.76 10.20 2.44
C ALA A 73 7.06 11.23 3.33
N LEU A 74 5.81 11.59 3.00
CA LEU A 74 4.99 12.52 3.79
C LEU A 74 4.73 12.03 5.23
N ASN A 75 4.74 10.72 5.47
CA ASN A 75 4.53 10.13 6.79
C ASN A 75 5.85 9.69 7.46
N GLY A 76 7.02 10.03 6.89
CA GLY A 76 8.32 9.64 7.43
C GLY A 76 8.60 8.14 7.35
N LEU A 77 7.94 7.42 6.44
CA LEU A 77 8.07 5.97 6.28
C LEU A 77 9.15 5.63 5.24
N SER A 78 9.96 4.61 5.53
CA SER A 78 11.06 4.18 4.66
C SER A 78 10.57 3.32 3.49
N GLU A 79 10.91 3.71 2.26
CA GLU A 79 10.66 2.91 1.05
C GLU A 79 11.43 1.57 1.05
N ARG A 80 12.51 1.48 1.84
CA ARG A 80 13.24 0.22 2.04
C ARG A 80 12.43 -0.79 2.85
N GLN A 81 11.66 -0.32 3.84
CA GLN A 81 10.81 -1.16 4.68
C GLN A 81 9.43 -1.39 4.05
N HIS A 82 8.92 -0.39 3.33
CA HIS A 82 7.59 -0.37 2.75
C HIS A 82 7.70 -0.11 1.25
N ARG A 83 7.73 -1.17 0.44
CA ARG A 83 8.07 -1.06 -0.98
C ARG A 83 6.85 -1.15 -1.90
N GLY A 84 6.90 -0.40 -3.00
CA GLY A 84 6.00 -0.55 -4.14
C GLY A 84 6.55 -1.54 -5.16
N VAL A 85 5.69 -2.36 -5.77
CA VAL A 85 6.03 -3.29 -6.84
C VAL A 85 5.05 -3.09 -7.99
N ARG A 86 5.58 -2.74 -9.17
CA ARG A 86 4.77 -2.64 -10.37
C ARG A 86 4.55 -4.02 -10.99
N ALA A 87 3.33 -4.53 -10.95
CA ALA A 87 2.98 -5.78 -11.59
C ALA A 87 1.48 -5.87 -11.88
N ASP A 88 1.10 -6.69 -12.86
CA ASP A 88 -0.26 -7.23 -12.90
C ASP A 88 -0.40 -8.20 -11.72
N VAL A 89 -1.32 -7.89 -10.81
CA VAL A 89 -1.46 -8.60 -9.53
C VAL A 89 -1.86 -10.07 -9.75
N ARG A 90 -2.74 -10.35 -10.71
CA ARG A 90 -3.28 -11.69 -10.95
C ARG A 90 -2.19 -12.63 -11.44
N THR A 91 -1.40 -12.19 -12.41
CA THR A 91 -0.27 -12.95 -12.95
C THR A 91 0.92 -12.97 -11.99
N GLY A 92 1.12 -11.91 -11.21
CA GLY A 92 2.18 -11.81 -10.19
C GLY A 92 2.00 -12.82 -9.05
N CYS A 93 0.79 -12.97 -8.52
CA CYS A 93 0.50 -13.93 -7.45
C CYS A 93 0.65 -15.40 -7.88
N GLN A 94 0.45 -15.71 -9.16
CA GLN A 94 0.63 -17.06 -9.70
C GLN A 94 2.10 -17.48 -9.83
N ARG A 95 3.03 -16.52 -9.77
CA ARG A 95 4.47 -16.75 -9.98
C ARG A 95 5.29 -16.89 -8.70
N GLN A 96 4.67 -16.85 -7.52
CA GLN A 96 5.37 -17.17 -6.28
C GLN A 96 5.43 -18.69 -6.13
N PRO A 97 6.61 -19.34 -6.28
CA PRO A 97 6.75 -20.72 -5.84
C PRO A 97 6.46 -20.76 -4.34
N ALA A 98 5.74 -21.80 -3.90
CA ALA A 98 5.49 -22.04 -2.49
C ALA A 98 6.81 -21.91 -1.71
N LEU A 99 6.84 -21.03 -0.72
CA LEU A 99 7.94 -20.91 0.22
C LEU A 99 8.16 -22.31 0.82
N THR A 100 9.25 -22.95 0.44
CA THR A 100 9.68 -24.22 1.02
C THR A 100 10.19 -23.88 2.42
N THR A 101 9.46 -24.33 3.43
CA THR A 101 9.93 -24.43 4.83
C THR A 101 11.12 -25.35 4.94
#